data_AF-A0A7K3LBN5-F1
#
_entry.id   AF-A0A7K3LBN5-F1
#
_cell.length_a   1.000
_cell.length_b   1.000
_cell.length_c   1.000
_cell.angle_alpha   90.00
_cell.angle_beta   90.00
_cell.angle_gamma   90.00
#
_symmetry.space_group_name_H-M   'P 1'
#
loop_
_entity.id
_entity.type
_entity.pdbx_description
1 polymer ?
#
loop_
_entity_poly.entity_id
_entity_poly.type
_entity_poly.pdbx_seq_one_letter_code
_entity_poly.pdbx_strand_id
1 'polypeptide(L)'
;MTQPTHTDGNAAAGAFATALGFDVTTAMLTCAKCGRIGAFAQSHVYQRAPGIVVRCPNCEAVLARLVQTPTDVWLDLRGSQSWRFPVADR
;
A
#
# COMPACT_ATOMS: atom_id res chain seq x y z
N MET A 1 -12.68 -22.16 -10.03
CA MET A 1 -12.75 -20.94 -9.20
C MET A 1 -11.41 -20.25 -9.32
N THR A 2 -11.30 -19.22 -10.15
CA THR A 2 -10.05 -18.46 -10.32
C THR A 2 -9.88 -17.61 -9.06
N GLN A 3 -8.87 -17.90 -8.23
CA GLN A 3 -8.55 -17.08 -7.07
C GLN A 3 -8.39 -15.61 -7.49
N PRO A 4 -8.81 -14.65 -6.66
CA PRO A 4 -8.45 -13.26 -6.90
C PRO A 4 -6.92 -13.18 -7.00
N THR A 5 -6.42 -12.58 -8.08
CA THR A 5 -4.98 -12.44 -8.36
C THR A 5 -4.24 -11.51 -7.39
N HIS A 6 -4.96 -11.00 -6.37
CA HIS A 6 -4.49 -10.05 -5.39
C HIS A 6 -4.86 -10.52 -3.98
N THR A 7 -4.06 -10.13 -3.00
CA THR A 7 -4.40 -10.19 -1.57
C THR A 7 -4.86 -8.82 -1.09
N ASP A 8 -5.35 -8.73 0.14
CA ASP A 8 -5.63 -7.43 0.75
C ASP A 8 -4.35 -6.75 1.29
N GLY A 9 -4.50 -5.53 1.81
CA GLY A 9 -3.42 -4.70 2.32
C GLY A 9 -2.68 -5.28 3.52
N ASN A 10 -3.34 -6.11 4.34
CA ASN A 10 -2.70 -6.69 5.52
C ASN A 10 -1.53 -7.60 5.14
N ALA A 11 -1.60 -8.26 3.98
CA ALA A 11 -0.51 -9.09 3.47
C ALA A 11 0.80 -8.31 3.25
N ALA A 12 0.72 -7.00 3.02
CA ALA A 12 1.89 -6.12 2.83
C ALA A 12 2.30 -5.34 4.10
N ALA A 13 1.58 -5.50 5.22
CA ALA A 13 1.77 -4.69 6.43
C ALA A 13 3.21 -4.76 6.95
N GLY A 14 3.78 -5.97 7.08
CA GLY A 14 5.14 -6.15 7.60
C GLY A 14 6.23 -5.50 6.73
N ALA A 15 6.11 -5.61 5.40
CA ALA A 15 7.08 -5.00 4.49
C ALA A 15 7.03 -3.47 4.55
N PHE A 16 5.83 -2.88 4.59
CA PHE A 16 5.68 -1.44 4.75
C PHE A 16 6.09 -0.95 6.14
N ALA A 17 5.80 -1.70 7.19
CA ALA A 17 6.24 -1.36 8.54
C ALA A 17 7.77 -1.39 8.67
N THR A 18 8.44 -2.33 7.99
CA THR A 18 9.91 -2.37 7.91
C THR A 18 10.48 -1.12 7.23
N ALA A 19 9.81 -0.62 6.18
CA ALA A 19 10.26 0.55 5.44
C ALA A 19 9.92 1.89 6.12
N LEU A 20 8.78 1.99 6.81
CA LEU A 20 8.25 3.24 7.37
C LEU A 20 8.42 3.36 8.88
N GLY A 21 8.67 2.25 9.59
CA GLY A 21 8.86 2.22 11.04
C GLY A 21 7.58 2.14 11.87
N PHE A 22 6.42 1.95 11.27
CA PHE A 22 5.13 1.84 11.97
C PHE A 22 4.10 1.02 11.18
N ASP A 23 3.06 0.55 11.86
CA ASP A 23 1.96 -0.19 11.22
C ASP A 23 1.15 0.72 10.28
N VAL A 24 1.09 0.34 9.01
CA VAL A 24 0.37 1.08 7.96
C VAL A 24 -1.07 0.64 7.76
N THR A 25 -1.52 -0.46 8.37
CA THR A 25 -2.82 -1.08 8.06
C THR A 25 -4.01 -0.10 8.21
N THR A 26 -3.93 0.79 9.21
CA THR A 26 -4.94 1.82 9.51
C THR A 26 -4.73 3.14 8.77
N ALA A 27 -3.64 3.26 8.00
CA ALA A 27 -3.37 4.46 7.21
C ALA A 27 -4.49 4.69 6.20
N MET A 28 -5.00 5.92 6.12
CA MET A 28 -6.00 6.29 5.12
C MET A 28 -5.32 6.83 3.87
N LEU A 29 -5.56 6.17 2.74
CA LEU A 29 -5.01 6.52 1.44
C LEU A 29 -6.07 7.23 0.60
N THR A 30 -5.70 8.34 -0.02
CA THR A 30 -6.54 9.01 -1.04
C THR A 30 -5.98 8.71 -2.42
N CYS A 31 -6.76 8.07 -3.29
CA CYS A 31 -6.32 7.74 -4.64
C CYS A 31 -6.17 9.01 -5.51
N ALA A 32 -5.00 9.22 -6.11
CA ALA A 32 -4.77 10.38 -6.99
C ALA A 32 -5.57 10.32 -8.30
N LYS A 33 -6.06 9.14 -8.72
CA LYS A 33 -6.86 8.97 -9.95
C LYS A 33 -8.36 9.18 -9.73
N CYS A 34 -8.95 8.50 -8.75
CA CYS A 34 -10.41 8.51 -8.57
C CYS A 34 -10.89 9.16 -7.27
N GLY A 35 -9.98 9.66 -6.44
CA GLY A 35 -10.32 10.32 -5.17
C GLY A 35 -10.80 9.40 -4.06
N ARG A 36 -10.93 8.07 -4.29
CA ARG A 36 -11.38 7.14 -3.25
C ARG A 36 -10.45 7.21 -2.03
N ILE A 37 -11.07 7.37 -0.87
CA ILE A 37 -10.42 7.30 0.43
C ILE A 37 -10.68 5.92 1.03
N GLY A 38 -9.65 5.25 1.54
CA GLY A 38 -9.80 3.94 2.20
C GLY A 38 -8.58 3.55 3.02
N ALA A 39 -8.75 2.63 3.96
CA ALA A 39 -7.63 2.12 4.76
C ALA A 39 -6.67 1.32 3.88
N PHE A 40 -5.37 1.36 4.20
CA PHE A 40 -4.34 0.58 3.50
C PHE A 40 -4.72 -0.90 3.44
N ALA A 41 -5.19 -1.45 4.56
CA ALA A 41 -5.66 -2.83 4.69
C ALA A 41 -6.71 -3.25 3.64
N GLN A 42 -7.48 -2.29 3.09
CA GLN A 42 -8.51 -2.54 2.09
C GLN A 42 -8.00 -2.46 0.64
N SER A 43 -6.71 -2.22 0.43
CA SER A 43 -6.12 -2.10 -0.90
C SER A 43 -5.91 -3.47 -1.55
N HIS A 44 -5.91 -3.53 -2.88
CA HIS A 44 -5.51 -4.74 -3.59
C HIS A 44 -3.98 -4.80 -3.69
N VAL A 45 -3.38 -5.86 -3.19
CA VAL A 45 -1.93 -6.06 -3.13
C VAL A 45 -1.51 -7.19 -4.06
N TYR A 46 -0.44 -6.92 -4.82
CA TYR A 46 0.21 -7.88 -5.70
C TYR A 46 1.67 -8.00 -5.27
N GLN A 47 2.04 -9.19 -4.79
CA GLN A 47 3.40 -9.49 -4.29
C GLN A 47 4.23 -10.34 -5.25
N ARG A 48 3.62 -10.83 -6.35
CA ARG A 48 4.29 -11.66 -7.35
C ARG A 48 4.90 -10.80 -8.46
N ALA A 49 5.97 -10.09 -8.12
CA ALA A 49 6.79 -9.23 -8.99
C ALA A 49 8.07 -8.86 -8.21
N PRO A 50 9.09 -8.20 -8.79
CA PRO A 50 10.29 -7.75 -8.05
C PRO A 50 10.01 -6.75 -6.89
N GLY A 51 8.74 -6.50 -6.55
CA GLY A 51 8.31 -5.77 -5.37
C GLY A 51 6.81 -5.91 -5.13
N ILE A 52 6.31 -5.13 -4.18
CA ILE A 52 4.92 -5.07 -3.77
C ILE A 52 4.24 -3.92 -4.50
N VAL A 53 3.13 -4.19 -5.17
CA VAL A 53 2.29 -3.18 -5.81
C VAL A 53 0.95 -3.11 -5.09
N VAL A 54 0.60 -1.91 -4.62
CA VAL A 54 -0.66 -1.61 -3.93
C VAL A 54 -1.56 -0.84 -4.90
N ARG A 55 -2.77 -1.34 -5.14
CA ARG A 55 -3.74 -0.75 -6.07
C ARG A 55 -5.03 -0.34 -5.37
N CYS A 56 -5.64 0.71 -5.91
CA CYS A 56 -6.96 1.16 -5.52
C CYS A 56 -7.99 0.07 -5.86
N PRO A 57 -8.80 -0.40 -4.89
CA PRO A 57 -9.79 -1.45 -5.16
C PRO A 57 -10.96 -0.95 -6.02
N ASN A 58 -11.09 0.37 -6.25
CA ASN A 58 -12.16 0.95 -7.06
C ASN A 58 -11.77 1.21 -8.52
N CYS A 59 -10.55 1.68 -8.79
CA CYS A 59 -10.13 2.07 -10.14
C CYS A 59 -8.84 1.40 -10.62
N GLU A 60 -8.30 0.48 -9.82
CA GLU A 60 -7.08 -0.30 -10.05
C GLU A 60 -5.80 0.49 -10.28
N ALA A 61 -5.85 1.83 -10.15
CA ALA A 61 -4.67 2.67 -10.18
C ALA A 61 -3.69 2.25 -9.08
N VAL A 62 -2.41 2.23 -9.40
CA VAL A 62 -1.37 1.95 -8.41
C VAL A 62 -1.34 3.11 -7.42
N LEU A 63 -1.55 2.82 -6.15
CA LEU A 63 -1.45 3.77 -5.03
C LEU A 63 0.00 3.89 -4.55
N ALA A 64 0.68 2.74 -4.42
CA ALA A 64 2.07 2.69 -4.02
C ALA A 64 2.83 1.48 -4.59
N ARG A 65 4.15 1.61 -4.66
CA ARG A 65 5.08 0.49 -4.89
C ARG A 65 6.14 0.48 -3.81
N LEU A 66 6.47 -0.72 -3.32
CA LEU A 66 7.61 -0.95 -2.43
C LEU A 66 8.49 -2.03 -3.05
N VAL A 67 9.76 -1.70 -3.29
CA VAL A 67 10.76 -2.64 -3.80
C VAL A 67 11.92 -2.64 -2.82
N GLN A 68 12.33 -3.82 -2.37
CA GLN A 68 13.50 -3.98 -1.52
C GLN A 68 14.61 -4.67 -2.31
N THR A 69 15.78 -4.05 -2.30
CA THR A 69 17.04 -4.61 -2.80
C THR A 69 17.94 -4.96 -1.61
N PRO A 70 19.10 -5.60 -1.81
CA PRO A 70 20.04 -5.85 -0.71
C PRO A 70 20.56 -4.59 -0.01
N THR A 71 20.54 -3.43 -0.67
CA THR A 71 21.12 -2.17 -0.17
C THR A 71 20.09 -1.08 0.09
N ASP A 72 18.99 -1.09 -0.65
CA ASP A 72 18.05 0.03 -0.71
C ASP A 72 16.59 -0.42 -0.66
N VAL A 73 15.73 0.43 -0.10
CA VAL A 73 14.27 0.34 -0.20
C VAL A 73 13.76 1.49 -1.06
N TRP A 74 13.03 1.14 -2.11
CA TRP A 74 12.36 2.10 -2.99
C TRP A 74 10.88 2.16 -2.66
N LEU A 75 10.40 3.34 -2.28
CA LEU A 75 9.00 3.61 -1.98
C LEU A 75 8.46 4.70 -2.93
N ASP A 76 7.56 4.33 -3.82
CA ASP A 76 6.84 5.26 -4.71
C ASP A 76 5.40 5.43 -4.23
N LEU A 77 5.00 6.66 -3.91
CA LEU A 77 3.66 7.02 -3.43
C LEU A 77 2.90 7.94 -4.39
N ARG A 78 3.42 8.22 -5.59
CA ARG A 78 2.85 9.22 -6.52
C ARG A 78 1.40 8.94 -6.94
N GLY A 79 0.95 7.70 -6.81
CA GLY A 79 -0.42 7.29 -7.13
C GLY A 79 -1.43 7.54 -6.00
N SER A 80 -0.96 7.91 -4.82
CA SER A 80 -1.75 8.42 -3.72
C SER A 80 -1.61 9.93 -3.65
N GLN A 81 -2.73 10.65 -3.56
CA GLN A 81 -2.74 12.07 -3.26
C GLN A 81 -2.28 12.33 -1.83
N SER A 82 -2.67 11.47 -0.89
CA SER A 82 -2.26 11.57 0.51
C SER A 82 -2.28 10.21 1.20
N TRP A 83 -1.46 10.12 2.24
CA TRP A 83 -1.50 9.08 3.26
C TRP A 83 -1.67 9.77 4.61
N ARG A 84 -2.70 9.38 5.36
CA ARG A 84 -2.97 9.92 6.69
C ARG A 84 -2.81 8.83 7.72
N PHE A 85 -1.99 9.07 8.74
CA PHE A 85 -1.74 8.17 9.85
C PHE A 85 -2.24 8.80 11.15
N PRO A 86 -2.72 7.98 12.11
CA PRO A 86 -2.93 8.47 13.47
C PRO A 86 -1.58 8.84 14.08
N VAL A 87 -1.49 10.01 14.72
CA VAL A 87 -0.37 10.33 15.59
C VAL A 87 -0.61 9.55 16.88
N ALA A 88 0.33 8.70 17.30
CA ALA A 88 0.23 8.07 18.60
C ALA A 88 0.21 9.16 19.68
N ASP A 89 -0.78 9.12 20.57
CA ASP A 89 -0.76 9.96 21.77
C ASP A 89 0.54 9.66 22.52
N ARG A 90 1.29 10.72 22.83
CA ARG A 90 2.56 10.64 23.56
C ARG A 90 2.34 10.20 25.00
#